data_AF-A0AAV9JQW4-F1
#
_entry.id   AF-A0AAV9JQW4-F1
#
_cell.length_a   1.000
_cell.length_b   1.000
_cell.length_c   1.000
_cell.angle_alpha   90.00
_cell.angle_beta   90.00
_cell.angle_gamma   90.00
#
_symmetry.space_group_name_H-M   'P 1'
#
loop_
_entity.id
_entity.type
_entity.pdbx_description
1 polymer ?
#
loop_
_entity_poly.entity_id
_entity_poly.type
_entity_poly.pdbx_seq_one_letter_code
_entity_poly.pdbx_strand_id
1 'polypeptide(L)'
;MKRFAASMANGKIQVNGSSSGGDPSVQSQITMALLQNGGVKRIQDTLKQRLDDENWSENLRKYLIALFRSGEVNTYDEAWNKVMQQIRNGAQGGTVNGVNGGTAAPDLSIPQSAKSGGVEAVKRELAEICMMDK
;
A
#
# COMPACT_ATOMS: atom_id res chain seq x y z
N MET A 1 -32.84 3.47 -23.61
CA MET A 1 -31.38 3.48 -23.36
C MET A 1 -30.95 4.90 -22.99
N LYS A 2 -30.85 5.22 -21.69
CA LYS A 2 -30.31 6.49 -21.21
C LYS A 2 -28.80 6.33 -21.04
N ARG A 3 -28.03 7.06 -21.84
CA ARG A 3 -26.58 7.16 -21.73
C ARG A 3 -26.26 7.94 -20.45
N PHE A 4 -25.60 7.30 -19.49
CA PHE A 4 -24.93 7.98 -18.38
C PHE A 4 -23.71 8.70 -18.96
N ALA A 5 -23.86 9.98 -19.29
CA ALA A 5 -22.73 10.86 -19.55
C ALA A 5 -22.38 11.52 -18.22
N ALA A 6 -21.34 11.01 -17.55
CA ALA A 6 -20.67 11.76 -16.50
C ALA A 6 -20.01 12.99 -17.17
N SER A 7 -20.49 14.18 -16.81
CA SER A 7 -19.96 15.43 -17.34
C SER A 7 -18.60 15.69 -16.69
N MET A 8 -17.51 15.65 -17.48
CA MET A 8 -16.23 16.24 -17.10
C MET A 8 -16.36 17.76 -17.11
N ALA A 9 -17.06 18.33 -16.14
CA ALA A 9 -17.01 19.76 -15.91
C ALA A 9 -15.66 20.08 -15.23
N ASN A 10 -14.68 20.55 -16.01
CA ASN A 10 -13.40 21.11 -15.54
C ASN A 10 -12.22 20.14 -15.27
N GLY A 11 -12.23 18.92 -15.83
CA GLY A 11 -11.10 17.97 -15.73
C GLY A 11 -10.96 17.27 -14.38
N LYS A 12 -11.89 17.50 -13.45
CA LYS A 12 -12.00 16.81 -12.17
C LYS A 12 -13.16 15.81 -12.17
N ILE A 13 -13.01 14.72 -11.43
CA ILE A 13 -14.01 13.65 -11.27
C ILE A 13 -15.01 14.08 -10.21
N GLN A 14 -16.30 14.12 -10.55
CA GLN A 14 -17.38 14.28 -9.58
C GLN A 14 -17.55 12.98 -8.79
N VAL A 15 -17.53 13.09 -7.46
CA VAL A 15 -17.90 12.00 -6.56
C VAL A 15 -19.18 12.41 -5.84
N ASN A 16 -20.30 11.76 -6.18
CA ASN A 16 -21.61 12.09 -5.62
C ASN A 16 -21.77 11.36 -4.27
N GLY A 17 -22.43 11.97 -3.29
CA GLY A 17 -22.69 11.35 -1.99
C GLY A 17 -23.50 10.05 -2.04
N SER A 18 -24.19 9.78 -3.16
CA SER A 18 -24.93 8.53 -3.42
C SER A 18 -24.06 7.42 -4.03
N SER A 19 -22.98 7.78 -4.74
CA SER A 19 -21.99 6.84 -5.25
C SER A 19 -20.91 6.67 -4.18
N SER A 20 -21.05 5.63 -3.35
CA SER A 20 -20.00 5.28 -2.39
C SER A 20 -18.67 5.10 -3.12
N GLY A 21 -17.54 5.45 -2.51
CA GLY A 21 -16.19 5.14 -3.03
C GLY A 21 -15.92 3.64 -3.26
N GLY A 22 -16.89 2.78 -2.94
CA GLY A 22 -16.92 1.36 -3.29
C GLY A 22 -17.47 1.04 -4.69
N ASP A 23 -18.00 2.03 -5.44
CA ASP A 23 -18.47 1.80 -6.81
C ASP A 23 -17.26 1.49 -7.73
N PRO A 24 -17.20 0.30 -8.35
CA PRO A 24 -16.09 -0.09 -9.22
C PRO A 24 -15.86 0.88 -10.39
N SER A 25 -16.92 1.50 -10.90
CA SER A 25 -16.83 2.45 -12.01
C SER A 25 -16.16 3.76 -11.59
N VAL A 26 -16.43 4.23 -10.36
CA VAL A 26 -15.80 5.41 -9.77
C VAL A 26 -14.35 5.12 -9.39
N GLN A 27 -14.06 3.96 -8.81
CA GLN A 27 -12.70 3.53 -8.50
C GLN A 27 -11.81 3.45 -9.74
N SER A 28 -12.35 2.92 -10.85
CA SER A 28 -11.65 2.86 -12.12
C SER A 28 -11.33 4.27 -12.65
N GLN A 29 -12.30 5.18 -12.64
CA GLN A 29 -12.10 6.58 -13.06
C GLN A 29 -11.03 7.29 -12.21
N ILE A 30 -11.10 7.15 -10.88
CA ILE A 30 -10.11 7.71 -9.95
C ILE A 30 -8.71 7.16 -10.25
N THR A 31 -8.60 5.84 -10.42
CA THR A 31 -7.32 5.18 -10.71
C THR A 31 -6.72 5.70 -12.02
N MET A 32 -7.54 5.84 -13.08
CA MET A 32 -7.10 6.38 -14.35
C MET A 32 -6.64 7.84 -14.24
N ALA A 33 -7.37 8.69 -13.51
CA ALA A 33 -6.98 10.09 -13.33
C ALA A 33 -5.69 10.23 -12.50
N LEU A 34 -5.53 9.44 -11.43
CA LEU A 34 -4.28 9.38 -10.67
C LEU A 34 -3.11 8.92 -11.52
N LEU A 35 -3.33 7.98 -12.44
CA LEU A 35 -2.29 7.51 -13.35
C LEU A 35 -1.90 8.60 -14.35
N GLN A 36 -2.87 9.31 -14.94
CA GLN A 36 -2.64 10.37 -15.92
C GLN A 36 -1.91 11.60 -15.34
N ASN A 37 -2.23 12.00 -14.11
CA ASN A 37 -1.55 13.11 -13.41
C ASN A 37 -0.21 12.66 -12.77
N GLY A 38 0.06 11.34 -12.69
CA GLY A 38 1.23 10.83 -11.97
C GLY A 38 1.07 10.85 -10.44
N GLY A 39 -0.15 11.05 -9.94
CA GLY A 39 -0.48 10.95 -8.52
C GLY A 39 -0.16 9.56 -7.95
N VAL A 40 -0.34 8.48 -8.73
CA VAL A 40 0.06 7.12 -8.31
C VAL A 40 1.54 7.07 -7.94
N LYS A 41 2.41 7.65 -8.78
CA LYS A 41 3.85 7.68 -8.53
C LYS A 41 4.18 8.47 -7.27
N ARG A 42 3.56 9.63 -7.06
CA ARG A 42 3.79 10.45 -5.85
C ARG A 42 3.31 9.76 -4.57
N ILE A 43 2.20 9.04 -4.62
CA ILE A 43 1.71 8.21 -3.52
C ILE A 43 2.73 7.11 -3.19
N GLN A 44 3.19 6.39 -4.22
CA GLN A 44 4.18 5.31 -4.06
C GLN A 44 5.51 5.84 -3.52
N ASP A 45 6.02 6.95 -4.06
CA ASP A 45 7.25 7.61 -3.61
C ASP A 45 7.12 8.04 -2.14
N THR A 46 5.97 8.60 -1.75
CA THR A 46 5.71 8.99 -0.35
C THR A 46 5.67 7.77 0.57
N LEU A 47 4.93 6.72 0.21
CA LEU A 47 4.85 5.50 1.02
C LEU A 47 6.22 4.84 1.18
N LYS A 48 6.99 4.75 0.08
CA LYS A 48 8.36 4.22 0.09
C LYS A 48 9.24 5.02 1.04
N GLN A 49 9.23 6.35 0.95
CA GLN A 49 10.00 7.20 1.84
C GLN A 49 9.66 6.92 3.31
N ARG A 50 8.36 6.82 3.66
CA ARG A 50 7.97 6.53 5.04
C ARG A 50 8.42 5.17 5.54
N LEU A 51 8.43 4.15 4.67
CA LEU A 51 8.97 2.84 5.01
C LEU A 51 10.48 2.89 5.22
N ASP A 52 11.19 3.64 4.37
CA ASP A 52 12.64 3.82 4.45
C ASP A 52 13.05 4.61 5.72
N ASP A 53 12.30 5.68 6.07
CA ASP A 53 12.51 6.49 7.28
C ASP A 53 12.43 5.63 8.57
N GLU A 54 11.60 4.60 8.56
CA GLU A 54 11.41 3.65 9.67
C GLU A 54 12.36 2.44 9.58
N ASN A 55 13.34 2.48 8.67
CA ASN A 55 14.25 1.37 8.36
C ASN A 55 13.56 0.05 7.97
N TRP A 56 12.27 0.09 7.59
CA TRP A 56 11.50 -1.12 7.29
C TRP A 56 12.09 -1.88 6.09
N SER A 57 12.46 -1.17 5.02
CA SER A 57 13.09 -1.77 3.83
C SER A 57 14.45 -2.41 4.14
N GLU A 58 15.20 -1.86 5.10
CA GLU A 58 16.47 -2.43 5.56
C GLU A 58 16.25 -3.68 6.41
N ASN A 59 15.26 -3.67 7.30
CA ASN A 59 14.90 -4.84 8.10
C ASN A 59 14.42 -6.00 7.21
N LEU A 60 13.61 -5.70 6.18
CA LEU A 60 13.20 -6.67 5.18
C LEU A 60 14.41 -7.28 4.44
N ARG A 61 15.35 -6.44 3.99
CA ARG A 61 16.57 -6.89 3.31
C ARG A 61 17.42 -7.80 4.21
N LYS A 62 17.62 -7.41 5.47
CA LYS A 62 18.36 -8.21 6.46
C LYS A 62 17.71 -9.57 6.68
N TYR A 63 16.38 -9.61 6.79
CA TYR A 63 15.62 -10.86 6.93
C TYR A 63 15.80 -11.78 5.73
N LEU A 64 15.64 -11.24 4.51
CA LEU A 64 15.85 -11.99 3.27
C LEU A 64 17.26 -12.58 3.20
N ILE A 65 18.29 -11.78 3.48
CA ILE A 65 19.69 -12.24 3.50
C ILE A 65 19.89 -13.36 4.52
N ALA A 66 19.28 -13.24 5.71
CA ALA A 66 19.35 -14.27 6.74
C ALA A 66 18.71 -15.59 6.28
N LEU A 67 17.53 -15.54 5.65
CA LEU A 67 16.83 -16.72 5.11
C LEU A 67 17.66 -17.47 4.06
N PHE A 68 18.30 -16.75 3.14
CA PHE A 68 19.14 -17.38 2.13
C PHE A 68 20.46 -17.90 2.72
N ARG A 69 21.07 -17.18 3.67
CA ARG A 69 22.32 -17.61 4.30
C ARG A 69 22.13 -18.84 5.18
N SER A 70 20.99 -18.98 5.85
CA SER A 70 20.66 -20.16 6.64
C SER A 70 20.26 -21.36 5.78
N GLY A 71 20.01 -21.17 4.48
CA GLY A 71 19.49 -22.20 3.58
C GLY A 71 18.01 -22.53 3.82
N GLU A 72 17.30 -21.73 4.63
CA GLU A 72 15.89 -21.92 4.96
C GLU A 72 14.96 -21.64 3.77
N VAL A 73 15.47 -20.90 2.78
CA VAL A 73 14.89 -20.73 1.44
C VAL A 73 16.03 -20.81 0.43
N ASN A 74 15.74 -21.38 -0.75
CA ASN A 74 16.70 -21.51 -1.85
C ASN A 74 16.17 -20.96 -3.17
N THR A 75 14.89 -20.58 -3.21
CA THR A 75 14.25 -20.01 -4.39
C THR A 75 13.61 -18.66 -4.06
N TYR A 76 13.39 -17.86 -5.12
CA TYR A 76 12.68 -16.59 -4.99
C TYR A 76 11.25 -16.78 -4.45
N ASP A 77 10.52 -17.77 -4.95
CA ASP A 77 9.13 -18.01 -4.55
C ASP A 77 9.02 -18.41 -3.07
N GLU A 78 9.94 -19.24 -2.58
CA GLU A 78 10.03 -19.58 -1.15
C GLU A 78 10.29 -18.34 -0.29
N ALA A 79 11.25 -17.50 -0.70
CA ALA A 79 11.55 -16.26 0.00
C ALA A 79 10.35 -15.30 0.03
N TRP A 80 9.68 -15.13 -1.11
CA TRP A 80 8.46 -14.32 -1.23
C TRP A 80 7.37 -14.80 -0.27
N ASN A 81 7.09 -16.10 -0.27
CA ASN A 81 6.06 -16.69 0.58
C ASN A 81 6.35 -16.46 2.08
N LYS A 82 7.59 -16.67 2.52
CA LYS A 82 7.98 -16.43 3.92
C LYS A 82 7.93 -14.97 4.32
N VAL A 83 8.43 -14.06 3.47
CA VAL A 83 8.37 -12.62 3.73
C VAL A 83 6.92 -12.16 3.84
N MET A 84 6.06 -12.55 2.90
CA MET A 84 4.65 -12.16 2.91
C MET A 84 3.92 -12.74 4.12
N GLN A 85 4.26 -13.95 4.55
CA GLN A 85 3.74 -14.53 5.79
C GLN A 85 4.19 -13.71 7.01
N GLN A 86 5.47 -13.34 7.10
CA GLN A 86 6.01 -12.56 8.21
C GLN A 86 5.36 -11.17 8.32
N ILE A 87 5.17 -10.48 7.18
CA ILE A 87 4.48 -9.18 7.12
C ILE A 87 3.04 -9.31 7.61
N ARG A 88 2.31 -10.36 7.20
CA ARG A 88 0.93 -10.63 7.63
C ARG A 88 0.83 -10.96 9.12
N ASN A 89 1.77 -11.77 9.63
CA ASN A 89 1.80 -12.16 11.04
C ASN A 89 2.03 -10.95 11.95
N GLY A 90 2.95 -10.06 11.57
CA GLY A 90 3.17 -8.80 12.28
C GLY A 90 1.92 -7.90 12.28
N ALA A 91 1.20 -7.83 11.16
CA ALA A 91 -0.03 -7.05 11.05
C ALA A 91 -1.17 -7.51 11.98
N GLN A 92 -1.18 -8.78 12.40
CA GLN A 92 -2.21 -9.33 13.30
C GLN A 92 -1.89 -9.15 14.79
N GLY A 93 -0.81 -8.45 15.15
CA GLY A 93 -0.36 -8.33 16.54
C GLY A 93 0.02 -9.68 17.16
N GLY A 94 0.26 -10.69 16.32
CA GLY A 94 0.67 -12.00 16.76
C GLY A 94 2.06 -11.90 17.36
N THR A 95 2.14 -12.08 18.69
CA THR A 95 3.38 -12.50 19.33
C THR A 95 3.93 -13.67 18.52
N VAL A 96 5.06 -13.46 17.84
CA VAL A 96 5.74 -14.53 17.11
C VAL A 96 6.08 -15.59 18.15
N ASN A 97 5.27 -16.63 18.25
CA ASN A 97 5.59 -17.79 19.05
C ASN A 97 6.85 -18.37 18.42
N GLY A 98 7.98 -18.13 19.08
CA GLY A 98 9.28 -18.63 18.69
C GLY A 98 9.29 -20.15 18.73
N VAL A 99 8.89 -20.78 17.63
CA VAL A 99 9.07 -22.21 17.41
C VAL A 99 10.40 -22.42 16.68
N ASN A 100 11.49 -21.98 17.30
CA ASN A 100 12.86 -22.49 17.18
C ASN A 100 13.80 -21.47 17.83
N GLY A 101 14.71 -21.93 18.69
CA GLY A 101 15.67 -21.11 19.44
C GLY A 101 16.76 -20.44 18.59
N GLY A 102 16.42 -19.86 17.45
CA GLY A 102 17.23 -18.91 16.69
C GLY A 102 16.78 -17.48 16.97
N THR A 103 17.71 -16.53 16.90
CA THR A 103 17.49 -15.08 17.00
C THR A 103 16.11 -14.65 16.49
N ALA A 104 15.33 -13.97 17.35
CA ALA A 104 13.97 -13.53 17.04
C ALA A 104 13.90 -12.90 15.64
N ALA A 105 13.01 -13.44 14.80
CA ALA A 105 12.80 -12.92 13.46
C ALA A 105 12.42 -11.43 13.55
N PRO A 106 12.98 -10.56 12.69
CA PRO A 106 12.66 -9.14 12.72
C PRO A 106 11.17 -8.91 12.50
N ASP A 107 10.63 -7.91 13.21
CA ASP A 107 9.26 -7.45 12.99
C ASP A 107 9.18 -6.74 11.63
N LEU A 108 8.43 -7.33 10.70
CA LEU A 108 8.16 -6.77 9.38
C LEU A 108 6.76 -6.18 9.27
N SER A 109 6.11 -5.90 10.41
CA SER A 109 4.88 -5.11 10.45
C SER A 109 5.08 -3.77 9.73
N ILE A 110 4.11 -3.39 8.90
CA ILE A 110 4.11 -2.07 8.28
C ILE A 110 3.93 -1.02 9.40
N PRO A 111 4.87 -0.08 9.57
CA PRO A 111 4.80 0.95 10.61
C PRO A 111 3.55 1.82 10.46
N GLN A 112 2.99 2.26 11.58
CA GLN A 112 1.78 3.09 11.57
C GLN A 112 2.02 4.45 10.92
N SER A 113 3.21 5.03 11.08
CA SER A 113 3.64 6.26 10.41
C SER A 113 3.60 6.13 8.89
N ALA A 114 4.00 4.98 8.34
CA ALA A 114 3.91 4.69 6.91
C ALA A 114 2.47 4.51 6.43
N LYS A 115 1.61 3.84 7.21
CA LYS A 115 0.17 3.71 6.88
C LYS A 115 -0.50 5.08 6.86
N SER A 116 -0.33 5.87 7.92
CA SER A 116 -0.89 7.22 8.01
C SER A 116 -0.34 8.12 6.92
N GLY A 117 0.97 8.12 6.69
CA GLY A 117 1.59 8.90 5.62
C GLY A 117 1.10 8.52 4.22
N GLY A 118 0.88 7.24 3.96
CA GLY A 118 0.28 6.75 2.72
C GLY A 118 -1.16 7.24 2.54
N VAL A 119 -1.99 7.16 3.59
CA VAL A 119 -3.37 7.67 3.57
C VAL A 119 -3.40 9.17 3.31
N GLU A 120 -2.53 9.95 3.96
CA GLU A 120 -2.45 11.39 3.74
C GLU A 120 -1.98 11.74 2.32
N ALA A 121 -1.04 10.96 1.76
CA ALA A 121 -0.65 11.12 0.36
C ALA A 121 -1.83 10.85 -0.59
N VAL A 122 -2.58 9.76 -0.37
CA VAL A 122 -3.78 9.45 -1.16
C VAL A 122 -4.80 10.58 -1.07
N LYS A 123 -5.12 11.07 0.13
CA LYS A 123 -6.06 12.19 0.32
C LYS A 123 -5.63 13.44 -0.43
N ARG A 124 -4.33 13.79 -0.35
CA ARG A 124 -3.76 14.95 -1.06
C ARG A 124 -3.93 14.82 -2.56
N GLU A 125 -3.56 13.69 -3.16
CA GLU A 125 -3.69 13.50 -4.61
C GLU A 125 -5.17 13.44 -5.04
N LEU A 126 -6.04 12.82 -4.24
CA LEU A 126 -7.49 12.80 -4.50
C LEU A 126 -8.09 14.22 -4.47
N ALA A 127 -7.63 15.12 -3.61
CA ALA A 127 -8.10 16.51 -3.57
C ALA A 127 -7.78 17.29 -4.87
N GLU A 128 -6.73 16.89 -5.59
CA GLU A 128 -6.40 17.50 -6.88
C GLU A 128 -7.38 17.07 -7.97
N ILE A 129 -7.77 15.80 -7.99
CA ILE A 129 -8.52 15.19 -9.09
C ILE A 129 -10.02 15.02 -8.83
N CYS A 130 -10.47 15.04 -7.58
CA CYS A 130 -11.87 14.84 -7.21
C CYS A 130 -12.52 16.14 -6.74
N MET A 131 -13.82 16.25 -6.98
CA MET A 131 -14.69 17.26 -6.40
C MET A 131 -15.92 16.59 -5.79
N MET A 132 -16.28 17.00 -4.58
CA MET A 132 -17.54 16.57 -3.95
C MET A 132 -18.64 17.51 -4.41
N ASP A 133 -19.76 16.94 -4.85
CA ASP A 133 -20.99 17.70 -5.05
C ASP A 133 -21.44 18.25 -3.67
N LYS A 134 -21.83 19.53 -3.65
CA LYS A 134 -22.41 20.17 -2.46
C LYS A 134 -23.81 19.65 -2.16
#